data_AF-A0A8T3ZF10-F1
#
_entry.id   AF-A0A8T3ZF10-F1
#
_cell.length_a   1.000
_cell.length_b   1.000
_cell.length_c   1.000
_cell.angle_alpha   90.00
_cell.angle_beta   90.00
_cell.angle_gamma   90.00
#
_symmetry.space_group_name_H-M   'P 1'
#
loop_
_entity.id
_entity.type
_entity.pdbx_description
1 polymer ?
#
loop_
_entity_poly.entity_id
_entity_poly.type
_entity_poly.pdbx_seq_one_letter_code
_entity_poly.pdbx_strand_id
1 'polypeptide(L)'
;MDAHETALRRFFESLRDRPFTVAQAAGALRIDEDSARKLLARHAQKGQVSELVRDRFIYSNSADVVAYNMFLEVAPNVTFQEYVAHRDEPHVLARLSRDRDIAKGLKAEER
;
A
#
# COMPACT_ATOMS: atom_id res chain seq x y z
N MET A 1 -0.98 -11.09 -26.53
CA MET A 1 -0.84 -10.52 -25.18
C MET A 1 0.65 -10.29 -24.98
N ASP A 2 1.08 -9.07 -24.65
CA ASP A 2 2.51 -8.73 -24.49
C ASP A 2 3.11 -9.59 -23.35
N ALA A 3 4.35 -10.06 -23.51
CA ALA A 3 5.02 -10.89 -22.50
C ALA A 3 5.12 -10.14 -21.16
N HIS A 4 5.29 -8.81 -21.22
CA HIS A 4 5.31 -7.95 -20.04
C HIS A 4 3.95 -7.82 -19.36
N GLU A 5 2.84 -7.79 -20.12
CA GLU A 5 1.48 -7.75 -19.56
C GLU A 5 1.16 -9.04 -18.78
N THR A 6 1.57 -10.20 -19.32
CA THR A 6 1.36 -11.48 -18.63
C THR A 6 2.19 -11.57 -17.35
N ALA A 7 3.45 -11.14 -17.39
CA ALA A 7 4.33 -11.11 -16.23
C ALA A 7 3.81 -10.13 -15.16
N LEU A 8 3.34 -8.95 -15.57
CA LEU A 8 2.79 -7.93 -14.68
C LEU A 8 1.52 -8.42 -13.99
N ARG A 9 0.62 -9.08 -14.72
CA ARG A 9 -0.58 -9.65 -14.12
C ARG A 9 -0.25 -10.70 -13.06
N ARG A 10 0.70 -11.59 -13.33
CA ARG A 10 1.18 -12.57 -12.33
C ARG A 10 1.81 -11.91 -11.12
N PHE A 11 2.55 -10.83 -11.33
CA PHE A 11 3.12 -10.02 -10.26
C PHE A 11 2.03 -9.37 -9.40
N PHE A 12 1.00 -8.79 -10.01
CA PHE A 12 -0.15 -8.24 -9.29
C PHE A 12 -0.90 -9.31 -8.49
N GLU A 13 -1.18 -10.46 -9.10
CA GLU A 13 -1.88 -11.55 -8.43
C GLU A 13 -1.09 -12.12 -7.24
N SER A 14 0.25 -12.17 -7.31
CA SER A 14 1.08 -12.64 -6.19
C SER A 14 1.15 -11.66 -5.02
N LEU A 15 0.92 -10.37 -5.28
CA LEU A 15 0.96 -9.27 -4.30
C LEU A 15 -0.42 -8.72 -3.99
N ARG A 16 -1.50 -9.44 -4.30
CA ARG A 16 -2.86 -9.01 -4.03
C ARG A 16 -3.01 -8.52 -2.58
N ASP A 17 -3.65 -7.36 -2.43
CA ASP A 17 -3.90 -6.69 -1.16
C ASP A 17 -2.63 -6.26 -0.40
N ARG A 18 -1.46 -6.31 -1.04
CA ARG A 18 -0.17 -5.88 -0.49
C ARG A 18 0.43 -4.76 -1.34
N PRO A 19 0.82 -3.62 -0.73
CA PRO A 19 1.52 -2.58 -1.45
C PRO A 19 2.88 -3.05 -1.99
N PHE A 20 3.29 -2.48 -3.11
CA PHE A 20 4.59 -2.71 -3.74
C PHE A 20 5.16 -1.41 -4.32
N THR A 21 6.46 -1.40 -4.59
CA THR A 21 7.17 -0.25 -5.17
C THR A 21 7.43 -0.43 -6.67
N VAL A 22 7.72 0.68 -7.36
CA VAL A 22 8.21 0.64 -8.75
C VAL A 22 9.44 -0.27 -8.88
N ALA A 23 10.40 -0.20 -7.97
CA ALA A 23 11.60 -1.03 -7.99
C ALA A 23 11.29 -2.54 -7.92
N GLN A 24 10.32 -2.95 -7.10
CA GLN A 24 9.87 -4.34 -7.04
C GLN A 24 9.24 -4.80 -8.35
N ALA A 25 8.41 -3.95 -8.97
CA ALA A 25 7.82 -4.24 -10.27
C ALA A 25 8.89 -4.31 -11.38
N ALA A 26 9.84 -3.37 -11.40
CA ALA A 26 10.96 -3.35 -12.33
C ALA A 26 11.79 -4.64 -12.25
N GLY A 27 12.14 -5.07 -11.03
CA GLY A 27 12.86 -6.31 -10.79
C GLY A 27 12.09 -7.56 -11.24
N ALA A 28 10.79 -7.62 -10.97
CA ALA A 28 9.94 -8.74 -11.38
C ALA A 28 9.77 -8.84 -12.91
N LEU A 29 9.70 -7.70 -13.59
CA LEU A 29 9.51 -7.60 -15.04
C LEU A 29 10.82 -7.60 -15.82
N ARG A 30 11.96 -7.49 -15.13
CA ARG A 30 13.31 -7.35 -15.71
C ARG A 30 13.40 -6.18 -16.68
N ILE A 31 12.87 -5.03 -16.28
CA ILE A 31 12.94 -3.76 -17.00
C ILE A 31 13.52 -2.67 -16.09
N ASP A 32 13.89 -1.53 -16.66
CA ASP A 32 14.31 -0.36 -15.88
C ASP A 32 13.14 0.27 -15.11
N GLU A 33 13.45 1.04 -14.05
CA GLU A 33 12.44 1.65 -13.20
C GLU A 33 11.58 2.69 -13.92
N ASP A 34 12.11 3.43 -14.90
CA ASP A 34 11.35 4.42 -15.66
C ASP A 34 10.31 3.75 -16.56
N SER A 35 10.68 2.64 -17.20
CA SER A 35 9.77 1.80 -17.96
C SER A 35 8.69 1.17 -17.07
N ALA A 36 9.07 0.66 -15.89
CA ALA A 36 8.12 0.11 -14.91
C ALA A 36 7.14 1.18 -14.42
N ARG A 37 7.63 2.39 -14.11
CA ARG A 37 6.82 3.55 -13.71
C ARG A 37 5.81 3.92 -14.78
N LYS A 38 6.23 4.05 -16.04
CA LYS A 38 5.32 4.35 -17.17
C LYS A 38 4.28 3.24 -17.38
N LEU A 39 4.65 1.98 -17.14
CA LEU A 39 3.72 0.86 -17.23
C LEU A 39 2.69 0.94 -16.10
N LEU A 40 3.13 1.04 -14.85
CA LEU A 40 2.26 1.14 -13.67
C LEU A 40 1.31 2.34 -13.76
N ALA A 41 1.79 3.51 -14.20
CA ALA A 41 0.95 4.68 -14.41
C ALA A 41 -0.19 4.41 -15.43
N ARG A 42 0.10 3.69 -16.52
CA ARG A 42 -0.93 3.28 -17.50
C ARG A 42 -1.95 2.32 -16.90
N HIS A 43 -1.55 1.40 -16.03
CA HIS A 43 -2.47 0.50 -15.34
C HIS A 43 -3.29 1.21 -14.26
N ALA A 44 -2.69 2.19 -13.58
CA ALA A 44 -3.38 3.05 -12.62
C ALA A 44 -4.48 3.88 -13.29
N GLN A 45 -4.19 4.49 -14.45
CA GLN A 45 -5.19 5.22 -15.25
C GLN A 45 -6.36 4.33 -15.71
N LYS A 46 -6.12 3.03 -15.89
CA LYS A 46 -7.16 2.03 -16.22
C LYS A 46 -7.91 1.50 -14.99
N GLY A 47 -7.56 1.96 -13.78
CA GLY A 47 -8.14 1.47 -12.53
C GLY A 47 -7.73 0.04 -12.17
N GLN A 48 -6.68 -0.50 -12.79
CA GLN A 48 -6.23 -1.88 -12.52
C GLN A 48 -5.37 -1.96 -11.26
N VAL A 49 -4.65 -0.89 -10.92
CA VAL A 49 -3.92 -0.72 -9.66
C VAL A 49 -4.20 0.65 -9.09
N SER A 50 -4.03 0.82 -7.79
CA SER A 50 -4.11 2.14 -7.15
C SER A 50 -2.72 2.61 -6.79
N GLU A 51 -2.37 3.82 -7.20
CA GLU A 51 -1.23 4.54 -6.65
C GLU A 51 -1.59 5.01 -5.24
N LEU A 52 -0.69 4.75 -4.29
CA LEU A 52 -0.79 5.20 -2.90
C LEU A 52 -0.04 6.54 -2.79
N VAL A 53 1.19 6.53 -2.29
CA VAL A 53 2.04 7.71 -2.09
C VAL A 53 3.48 7.35 -2.48
N ARG A 54 4.20 8.28 -3.13
CA ARG A 54 5.63 8.16 -3.47
C ARG A 54 5.97 6.83 -4.17
N ASP A 55 5.36 6.58 -5.33
CA ASP A 55 5.67 5.40 -6.16
C ASP A 55 5.34 4.04 -5.52
N ARG A 56 4.48 4.05 -4.50
CA ARG A 56 3.87 2.85 -3.95
C ARG A 56 2.55 2.60 -4.63
N PHE A 57 2.32 1.37 -5.04
CA PHE A 57 1.10 0.92 -5.70
C PHE A 57 0.51 -0.25 -4.96
N ILE A 58 -0.79 -0.51 -5.15
CA ILE A 58 -1.46 -1.70 -4.64
C ILE A 58 -2.39 -2.26 -5.71
N TYR A 59 -2.40 -3.58 -5.82
CA TYR A 59 -3.40 -4.32 -6.58
C TYR A 59 -4.43 -4.89 -5.61
N SER A 60 -5.63 -4.32 -5.59
CA SER A 60 -6.73 -4.79 -4.74
C SER A 60 -8.07 -4.52 -5.40
N ASN A 61 -9.03 -5.41 -5.14
CA ASN A 61 -10.43 -5.20 -5.50
C ASN A 61 -11.24 -4.59 -4.33
N SER A 62 -10.58 -4.34 -3.18
CA SER A 62 -11.22 -3.79 -1.98
C SER A 62 -10.81 -2.34 -1.80
N ALA A 63 -11.80 -1.44 -1.88
CA ALA A 63 -11.62 -0.02 -1.60
C ALA A 63 -11.13 0.22 -0.16
N ASP A 64 -11.62 -0.57 0.80
CA ASP A 64 -11.19 -0.48 2.20
C ASP A 64 -9.71 -0.84 2.37
N VAL A 65 -9.21 -1.86 1.65
CA VAL A 65 -7.79 -2.23 1.68
C VAL A 65 -6.92 -1.12 1.11
N VAL A 66 -7.34 -0.51 -0.01
CA VAL A 66 -6.61 0.60 -0.63
C VAL A 66 -6.57 1.80 0.32
N ALA A 67 -7.73 2.20 0.85
CA ALA A 67 -7.85 3.35 1.75
C ALA A 67 -7.10 3.14 3.07
N TYR A 68 -7.14 1.93 3.64
CA TYR A 68 -6.32 1.57 4.81
C TYR A 68 -4.83 1.74 4.54
N ASN A 69 -4.33 1.25 3.40
CA ASN A 69 -2.90 1.37 3.07
C ASN A 69 -2.47 2.82 2.83
N MET A 70 -3.36 3.67 2.32
CA MET A 70 -3.11 5.12 2.28
C MET A 70 -3.08 5.73 3.69
N PHE A 71 -4.01 5.31 4.55
CA PHE A 71 -4.15 5.82 5.92
C PHE A 71 -2.95 5.50 6.82
N LEU A 72 -2.27 4.36 6.60
CA LEU A 72 -1.10 3.96 7.37
C LEU A 72 0.07 4.95 7.31
N GLU A 73 0.14 5.82 6.30
CA GLU A 73 1.14 6.90 6.25
C GLU A 73 0.92 7.94 7.37
N VAL A 74 -0.32 8.11 7.83
CA VAL A 74 -0.72 9.06 8.88
C VAL A 74 -0.78 8.37 10.24
N ALA A 75 -1.30 7.15 10.29
CA ALA A 75 -1.52 6.40 11.51
C ALA A 75 -0.98 4.96 11.39
N PRO A 76 0.35 4.77 11.47
CA PRO A 76 1.00 3.50 11.18
C PRO A 76 0.74 2.40 12.22
N ASN A 77 0.24 2.75 13.41
CA ASN A 77 0.03 1.82 14.52
C ASN A 77 -1.45 1.36 14.63
N VAL A 78 -2.23 1.45 13.54
CA VAL A 78 -3.62 1.01 13.45
C VAL A 78 -3.69 -0.30 12.67
N THR A 79 -4.51 -1.24 13.12
CA THR A 79 -4.78 -2.49 12.37
C THR A 79 -5.91 -2.30 11.36
N PHE A 80 -5.98 -3.18 10.36
CA PHE A 80 -7.07 -3.12 9.36
C PHE A 80 -8.46 -3.26 9.99
N GLN A 81 -8.61 -4.12 11.01
CA GLN A 81 -9.91 -4.30 11.70
C GLN A 81 -10.36 -3.02 12.40
N GLU A 82 -9.44 -2.32 13.05
CA GLU A 82 -9.71 -1.04 13.72
C GLU A 82 -10.04 0.04 12.70
N TYR A 83 -9.30 0.09 11.59
CA TYR A 83 -9.59 0.98 10.49
C TYR A 83 -11.02 0.78 9.99
N VAL A 84 -11.43 -0.46 9.70
CA VAL A 84 -12.81 -0.75 9.24
C VAL A 84 -13.84 -0.35 10.29
N ALA A 85 -13.57 -0.59 11.58
CA ALA A 85 -14.49 -0.26 12.67
C ALA A 85 -14.70 1.25 12.86
N HIS A 86 -13.70 2.08 12.53
CA HIS A 86 -13.71 3.53 12.77
C HIS A 86 -13.35 4.35 11.53
N ARG A 87 -13.60 3.84 10.32
CA ARG A 87 -13.20 4.50 9.06
C ARG A 87 -13.85 5.87 8.87
N ASP A 88 -15.03 6.04 9.44
CA ASP A 88 -15.79 7.30 9.42
C ASP A 88 -15.35 8.26 10.54
N GLU A 89 -14.44 7.83 11.42
CA GLU A 89 -13.92 8.56 12.57
C GLU A 89 -12.38 8.63 12.55
N PRO A 90 -11.76 9.29 11.55
CA PRO A 90 -10.31 9.27 11.35
C PRO A 90 -9.51 9.86 12.53
N HIS A 91 -10.12 10.74 13.32
CA HIS A 91 -9.51 11.30 14.53
C HIS A 91 -9.35 10.27 15.66
N VAL A 92 -10.28 9.30 15.77
CA VAL A 92 -10.18 8.17 16.71
C VAL A 92 -9.00 7.29 16.32
N LEU A 93 -8.89 6.95 15.03
CA LEU A 93 -7.78 6.15 14.51
C LEU A 93 -6.42 6.84 14.69
N ALA A 94 -6.34 8.14 14.42
CA ALA A 94 -5.12 8.91 14.63
C ALA A 94 -4.69 8.93 16.10
N ARG A 95 -5.65 9.07 17.02
CA ARG A 95 -5.40 8.99 18.46
C ARG A 95 -4.90 7.61 18.87
N LEU A 96 -5.58 6.54 18.44
CA LEU A 96 -5.17 5.15 18.71
C LEU A 96 -3.73 4.89 18.24
N SER A 97 -3.38 5.37 17.05
CA SER A 97 -2.02 5.23 16.53
C SER A 97 -0.99 5.92 17.41
N ARG A 98 -1.29 7.14 17.86
CA ARG A 98 -0.40 7.95 18.69
C ARG A 98 -0.24 7.36 20.09
N ASP A 99 -1.33 6.96 20.72
CA ASP A 99 -1.32 6.38 22.07
C ASP A 99 -0.46 5.10 22.11
N ARG A 100 -0.50 4.31 21.04
CA ARG A 100 0.39 3.14 20.87
C ARG A 100 1.85 3.50 20.66
N ASP A 101 2.12 4.56 19.92
CA ASP A 101 3.48 5.04 19.70
C ASP A 101 4.13 5.48 21.01
N ILE A 102 3.39 6.25 21.81
CA ILE A 102 3.79 6.66 23.16
C ILE A 102 4.02 5.43 24.05
N ALA A 103 3.08 4.47 24.06
CA ALA A 103 3.22 3.26 24.87
C ALA A 103 4.43 2.40 24.45
N LYS A 104 4.79 2.37 23.16
CA LYS A 104 6.01 1.70 22.68
C LYS A 104 7.27 2.43 23.15
N GLY A 105 7.28 3.76 23.10
CA GLY A 105 8.38 4.60 23.59
C GLY A 105 8.66 4.36 25.07
N LEU A 106 7.63 4.44 25.92
CA LEU A 106 7.75 4.21 27.36
C LEU A 106 8.36 2.84 27.69
N LYS A 107 7.89 1.77 27.02
CA LYS A 107 8.42 0.41 27.23
C LYS A 107 9.87 0.23 26.77
N ALA A 108 10.36 1.07 25.86
CA ALA A 108 11.74 1.04 25.41
C ALA A 108 12.68 1.78 26.38
N GLU A 109 12.18 2.79 27.07
CA GLU A 109 12.91 3.54 28.11
C GLU A 109 13.01 2.76 29.44
N GLU A 110 12.07 1.86 29.71
CA GLU A 110 12.07 0.97 30.90
C GLU A 110 13.03 -0.24 30.78
N ARG A 111 13.77 -0.38 29.67
CA ARG A 111 14.69 -1.50 29.40
C ARG A 111 16.15 -1.06 29.42
#